data_AF-A0A536Z1L3-F1
#
_entry.id   AF-A0A536Z1L3-F1
#
_cell.length_a   1.000
_cell.length_b   1.000
_cell.length_c   1.000
_cell.angle_alpha   90.00
_cell.angle_beta   90.00
_cell.angle_gamma   90.00
#
_symmetry.space_group_name_H-M   'P 1'
#
loop_
_entity.id
_entity.type
_entity.pdbx_description
1 polymer ?
#
loop_
_entity_poly.entity_id
_entity_poly.type
_entity_poly.pdbx_seq_one_letter_code
_entity_poly.pdbx_strand_id
1 'polypeptide(L)'
;MFRTGIRSTHPFFIRLTLRSGLAVIAAVAAITLATGSALAAPAKGGAANLAMIGEPQTLDPMASTADLVGIITQHIYELLYTFDANWNVTPMLAESMPAISKDGLVYTIPLRKGVKFHNGKEMTSDDVVASLKRWMDTAPRGKAVAKEIKSLEAKGPNSIVITLNRPYAPLLAHLALPNGFAAIMPKETIATPLTEYIGTGPYKFKERKPDQYVQLVRYDGYSARKEPASGYAGKREALLDELRFIPVPNANTRVEGSLSGQYQFADLLPVESFSRIDNAPNVKPVLTSPFGFPYLVLNTKQGPLVNLQLRQAVEAALNNADMMGAGFGDPKFYTTDSSHYPKNTPFYSTAGTEHYGKGDAKKAATLVTAAKYDGTPVKILTSQQYDFHYRMALVMAENLKAAGFKVDTQVVDWSTLIQRRNDPALWDIYITHSAVLPEPTLTPPQLGEGAPGWWSSPAKEAALSAFNAE
;
A
#
# COMPACT_ATOMS: atom_id res chain seq x y z
N MET A 1 25.26 -2.91 85.31
CA MET A 1 24.45 -2.64 86.52
C MET A 1 23.50 -3.82 86.68
N PHE A 2 23.72 -4.61 87.76
CA PHE A 2 22.92 -5.69 88.37
C PHE A 2 22.22 -6.73 87.45
N ARG A 3 22.75 -7.98 87.36
CA ARG A 3 22.46 -9.17 88.22
C ARG A 3 20.98 -9.60 88.10
N THR A 4 20.63 -10.82 87.70
CA THR A 4 20.87 -12.12 88.38
C THR A 4 20.40 -13.26 87.44
N GLY A 5 21.15 -14.35 87.26
CA GLY A 5 20.91 -15.63 87.97
C GLY A 5 20.06 -16.58 87.08
N ILE A 6 20.19 -17.91 87.01
CA ILE A 6 20.83 -18.96 87.79
C ILE A 6 21.00 -20.17 86.86
N ARG A 7 22.04 -20.98 87.14
CA ARG A 7 22.39 -22.27 86.53
C ARG A 7 21.25 -23.30 86.61
N SER A 8 21.18 -24.22 85.64
CA SER A 8 20.82 -25.61 85.94
C SER A 8 21.28 -26.56 84.83
N THR A 9 22.10 -27.52 85.25
CA THR A 9 22.69 -28.62 84.49
C THR A 9 21.67 -29.74 84.23
N HIS A 10 21.69 -30.30 83.02
CA HIS A 10 21.09 -31.57 82.61
C HIS A 10 21.57 -32.74 83.49
N PRO A 11 20.81 -33.87 83.61
CA PRO A 11 21.01 -34.95 82.64
C PRO A 11 19.85 -35.98 82.44
N PHE A 12 20.03 -36.79 81.38
CA PHE A 12 19.50 -38.16 81.14
C PHE A 12 18.00 -38.32 80.81
N PHE A 13 17.52 -39.20 79.91
CA PHE A 13 18.08 -40.30 79.10
C PHE A 13 17.03 -40.70 78.02
N ILE A 14 17.50 -41.29 76.91
CA ILE A 14 16.89 -42.44 76.16
C ILE A 14 15.75 -42.20 75.11
N ARG A 15 16.20 -42.41 73.85
CA ARG A 15 15.67 -43.22 72.72
C ARG A 15 14.52 -42.76 71.80
N LEU A 16 14.80 -43.12 70.53
CA LEU A 16 13.90 -43.35 69.38
C LEU A 16 13.29 -42.06 68.80
N THR A 17 13.25 -41.81 67.48
CA THR A 17 12.98 -42.73 66.38
C THR A 17 13.17 -42.01 65.03
N LEU A 18 13.15 -42.80 63.95
CA LEU A 18 12.69 -42.47 62.59
C LEU A 18 13.68 -41.77 61.64
N ARG A 19 14.41 -42.66 60.95
CA ARG A 19 14.88 -42.49 59.58
C ARG A 19 13.73 -42.23 58.59
N SER A 20 14.11 -41.62 57.47
CA SER A 20 13.51 -41.72 56.12
C SER A 20 12.20 -40.98 55.88
N GLY A 21 12.29 -39.78 55.27
CA GLY A 21 11.11 -39.09 54.74
C GLY A 21 11.32 -37.74 54.05
N LEU A 22 12.54 -37.35 53.62
CA LEU A 22 12.75 -35.99 53.10
C LEU A 22 13.76 -35.86 51.95
N ALA A 23 13.83 -36.86 51.05
CA ALA A 23 14.72 -36.80 49.88
C ALA A 23 14.06 -37.16 48.53
N VAL A 24 12.72 -37.21 48.45
CA VAL A 24 12.00 -37.52 47.19
C VAL A 24 11.07 -36.41 46.72
N ILE A 25 10.82 -35.36 47.51
CA ILE A 25 9.89 -34.27 47.12
C ILE A 25 10.58 -33.18 46.27
N ALA A 26 11.93 -33.12 46.25
CA ALA A 26 12.66 -32.10 45.48
C ALA A 26 12.87 -32.45 43.98
N ALA A 27 12.59 -33.68 43.55
CA ALA A 27 12.82 -34.12 42.17
C ALA A 27 11.58 -34.03 41.25
N VAL A 28 10.37 -33.82 41.82
CA VAL A 28 9.12 -33.70 41.05
C VAL A 28 8.75 -32.25 40.75
N ALA A 29 9.31 -31.28 41.49
CA ALA A 29 9.05 -29.84 41.28
C ALA A 29 9.95 -29.20 40.20
N ALA A 30 10.96 -29.90 39.69
CA ALA A 30 11.90 -29.38 38.70
C ALA A 30 11.61 -29.82 37.25
N ILE A 31 10.62 -30.68 37.02
CA ILE A 31 10.22 -31.15 35.67
C ILE A 31 9.03 -30.36 35.11
N THR A 32 8.32 -29.58 35.93
CA THR A 32 7.16 -28.77 35.49
C THR A 32 7.49 -27.34 35.04
N LEU A 33 8.73 -26.87 35.19
CA LEU A 33 9.15 -25.53 34.73
C LEU A 33 9.87 -25.52 33.36
N ALA A 34 9.97 -26.68 32.69
CA ALA A 34 10.62 -26.81 31.39
C ALA A 34 9.65 -27.15 30.24
N THR A 35 8.34 -26.92 30.42
CA THR A 35 7.47 -26.71 29.25
C THR A 35 7.76 -25.32 28.74
N GLY A 36 8.77 -25.22 27.89
CA GLY A 36 9.03 -24.02 27.10
C GLY A 36 7.72 -23.52 26.53
N SER A 37 7.58 -22.19 26.50
CA SER A 37 6.55 -21.50 25.74
C SER A 37 6.61 -21.99 24.29
N ALA A 38 5.93 -23.10 24.01
CA ALA A 38 5.46 -23.40 22.69
C ALA A 38 4.65 -22.16 22.33
N LEU A 39 5.17 -21.37 21.41
CA LEU A 39 4.43 -20.34 20.71
C LEU A 39 3.11 -21.00 20.31
N ALA A 40 2.07 -20.77 21.10
CA ALA A 40 0.76 -21.30 20.80
C ALA A 40 0.45 -20.79 19.40
N ALA A 41 0.24 -21.71 18.46
CA ALA A 41 -0.20 -21.34 17.13
C ALA A 41 -1.37 -20.35 17.31
N PRO A 42 -1.39 -19.22 16.59
CA PRO A 42 -2.42 -18.20 16.77
C PRO A 42 -3.79 -18.87 16.79
N ALA A 43 -4.62 -18.55 17.78
CA ALA A 43 -5.96 -19.10 17.86
C ALA A 43 -6.69 -18.81 16.54
N LYS A 44 -7.12 -19.86 15.83
CA LYS A 44 -7.97 -19.72 14.65
C LYS A 44 -9.38 -19.31 15.10
N GLY A 45 -9.95 -18.38 14.36
CA GLY A 45 -11.33 -17.93 14.51
C GLY A 45 -11.48 -16.53 15.08
N GLY A 46 -12.73 -16.09 15.21
CA GLY A 46 -13.09 -14.74 15.64
C GLY A 46 -13.10 -13.72 14.51
N ALA A 47 -13.42 -12.47 14.86
CA ALA A 47 -13.55 -11.36 13.93
C ALA A 47 -12.56 -10.25 14.28
N ALA A 48 -12.03 -9.56 13.27
CA ALA A 48 -11.29 -8.32 13.45
C ALA A 48 -12.03 -7.13 12.84
N ASN A 49 -12.18 -6.08 13.65
CA ASN A 49 -12.59 -4.76 13.18
C ASN A 49 -11.34 -3.99 12.73
N LEU A 50 -11.31 -3.64 11.45
CA LEU A 50 -10.24 -2.92 10.77
C LEU A 50 -10.76 -1.51 10.47
N ALA A 51 -10.31 -0.52 11.23
CA ALA A 51 -10.71 0.87 11.04
C ALA A 51 -9.92 1.51 9.89
N MET A 52 -10.61 1.78 8.79
CA MET A 52 -10.05 2.35 7.57
C MET A 52 -10.32 3.85 7.49
N ILE A 53 -9.51 4.57 6.71
CA ILE A 53 -9.68 6.02 6.49
C ILE A 53 -11.00 6.47 5.86
N GLY A 54 -11.84 5.55 5.38
CA GLY A 54 -13.08 5.86 4.71
C GLY A 54 -13.71 4.64 4.06
N GLU A 55 -14.65 4.86 3.14
CA GLU A 55 -15.33 3.81 2.40
C GLU A 55 -14.78 3.70 0.97
N PRO A 56 -14.58 2.48 0.43
CA PRO A 56 -14.16 2.33 -0.96
C PRO A 56 -15.28 2.75 -1.93
N GLN A 57 -14.95 3.57 -2.93
CA GLN A 57 -15.93 3.97 -3.97
C GLN A 57 -16.40 2.80 -4.85
N THR A 58 -15.63 1.71 -4.92
CA THR A 58 -16.00 0.46 -5.59
C THR A 58 -15.22 -0.71 -4.96
N LEU A 59 -15.71 -1.94 -5.13
CA LEU A 59 -14.97 -3.17 -4.80
C LEU A 59 -14.45 -3.89 -6.07
N ASP A 60 -14.56 -3.25 -7.24
CA ASP A 60 -13.92 -3.72 -8.47
C ASP A 60 -12.42 -3.36 -8.45
N PRO A 61 -11.51 -4.35 -8.36
CA PRO A 61 -10.08 -4.11 -8.22
C PRO A 61 -9.42 -3.57 -9.50
N MET A 62 -10.10 -3.66 -10.66
CA MET A 62 -9.59 -3.14 -11.94
C MET A 62 -10.06 -1.71 -12.23
N ALA A 63 -11.22 -1.32 -11.69
CA ALA A 63 -11.83 -0.01 -11.97
C ALA A 63 -11.27 1.13 -11.11
N SER A 64 -10.47 0.84 -10.08
CA SER A 64 -9.92 1.85 -9.19
C SER A 64 -8.44 1.66 -8.91
N THR A 65 -7.75 2.79 -8.74
CA THR A 65 -6.36 2.90 -8.29
C THR A 65 -6.25 3.36 -6.84
N ALA A 66 -7.37 3.51 -6.12
CA ALA A 66 -7.36 3.91 -4.72
C ALA A 66 -6.82 2.77 -3.84
N ASP A 67 -5.88 3.09 -2.93
CA ASP A 67 -5.22 2.10 -2.07
C ASP A 67 -6.21 1.32 -1.22
N LEU A 68 -7.24 1.97 -0.69
CA LEU A 68 -8.29 1.32 0.09
C LEU A 68 -8.98 0.18 -0.67
N VAL A 69 -9.20 0.34 -1.98
CA VAL A 69 -9.75 -0.74 -2.81
C VAL A 69 -8.78 -1.90 -2.85
N GLY A 70 -7.48 -1.64 -3.06
CA GLY A 70 -6.48 -2.69 -3.08
C GLY A 70 -6.32 -3.40 -1.74
N ILE A 71 -6.29 -2.64 -0.65
CA ILE A 71 -6.20 -3.13 0.74
C ILE A 71 -7.30 -4.16 1.01
N ILE A 72 -8.53 -3.88 0.61
CA ILE A 72 -9.67 -4.77 0.80
C ILE A 72 -9.62 -5.93 -0.21
N THR A 73 -9.53 -5.62 -1.50
CA THR A 73 -9.76 -6.60 -2.57
C THR A 73 -8.64 -7.62 -2.74
N GLN A 74 -7.40 -7.35 -2.27
CA GLN A 74 -6.31 -8.35 -2.25
C GLN A 74 -6.58 -9.56 -1.34
N HIS A 75 -7.58 -9.48 -0.46
CA HIS A 75 -8.05 -10.62 0.33
C HIS A 75 -9.00 -11.52 -0.49
N ILE A 76 -9.67 -10.95 -1.49
CA ILE A 76 -10.66 -11.61 -2.35
C ILE A 76 -10.00 -12.19 -3.60
N TYR A 77 -9.14 -11.41 -4.26
CA TYR A 77 -8.52 -11.76 -5.54
C TYR A 77 -7.03 -12.03 -5.38
N GLU A 78 -6.51 -12.84 -6.29
CA GLU A 78 -5.08 -13.06 -6.46
C GLU A 78 -4.67 -12.75 -7.90
N LEU A 79 -3.37 -12.56 -8.09
CA LEU A 79 -2.71 -12.19 -9.34
C LEU A 79 -1.90 -13.39 -9.86
N LEU A 80 -1.42 -13.33 -11.11
CA LEU A 80 -0.50 -14.34 -11.63
C LEU A 80 0.84 -14.32 -10.89
N TYR A 81 1.36 -13.12 -10.65
CA TYR A 81 2.59 -12.88 -9.92
C TYR A 81 2.33 -11.95 -8.73
N THR A 82 3.32 -11.78 -7.88
CA THR A 82 3.30 -10.83 -6.77
C THR A 82 4.73 -10.40 -6.44
N PHE A 83 4.91 -9.60 -5.38
CA PHE A 83 6.22 -9.14 -4.92
C PHE A 83 6.62 -9.81 -3.61
N ASP A 84 7.87 -10.26 -3.53
CA ASP A 84 8.46 -10.71 -2.26
C ASP A 84 8.84 -9.53 -1.34
N ALA A 85 9.40 -9.81 -0.16
CA ALA A 85 9.84 -8.77 0.78
C ALA A 85 10.96 -7.85 0.25
N ASN A 86 11.68 -8.27 -0.78
CA ASN A 86 12.72 -7.50 -1.45
C ASN A 86 12.21 -6.85 -2.75
N TRP A 87 10.91 -6.93 -2.99
CA TRP A 87 10.23 -6.47 -4.20
C TRP A 87 10.63 -7.18 -5.50
N ASN A 88 11.13 -8.41 -5.44
CA ASN A 88 11.27 -9.22 -6.65
C ASN A 88 9.91 -9.74 -7.09
N VAL A 89 9.68 -9.77 -8.41
CA VAL A 89 8.50 -10.43 -8.97
C VAL A 89 8.63 -11.94 -8.77
N THR A 90 7.59 -12.56 -8.20
CA THR A 90 7.56 -13.99 -7.86
C THR A 90 6.18 -14.60 -8.13
N PRO A 91 6.07 -15.92 -8.42
CA PRO A 91 4.80 -16.56 -8.73
C PRO A 91 3.76 -16.53 -7.60
N MET A 92 2.49 -16.34 -7.97
CA MET A 92 1.32 -16.42 -7.08
C MET A 92 0.29 -17.45 -7.58
N LEU A 93 -0.54 -17.10 -8.58
CA LEU A 93 -1.38 -18.06 -9.31
C LEU A 93 -0.64 -18.74 -10.47
N ALA A 94 0.44 -18.11 -10.96
CA ALA A 94 1.41 -18.79 -11.81
C ALA A 94 2.12 -19.89 -11.00
N GLU A 95 2.40 -21.02 -11.64
CA GLU A 95 3.15 -22.13 -11.03
C GLU A 95 4.62 -21.74 -10.83
N SER A 96 5.22 -21.15 -11.87
CA SER A 96 6.61 -20.68 -11.90
C SER A 96 6.73 -19.36 -12.67
N MET A 97 7.95 -18.80 -12.72
CA MET A 97 8.30 -17.74 -13.67
C MET A 97 8.03 -18.20 -15.12
N PRO A 98 7.74 -17.28 -16.05
CA PRO A 98 7.41 -17.65 -17.42
C PRO A 98 8.64 -18.16 -18.16
N ALA A 99 8.41 -19.04 -19.13
CA ALA A 99 9.40 -19.25 -20.19
C ALA A 99 9.31 -18.09 -21.19
N ILE A 100 10.38 -17.33 -21.32
CA ILE A 100 10.49 -16.18 -22.22
C ILE A 100 11.29 -16.59 -23.47
N SER A 101 10.79 -16.28 -24.66
CA SER A 101 11.53 -16.52 -25.91
C SER A 101 12.81 -15.70 -25.99
N LYS A 102 13.77 -16.14 -26.83
CA LYS A 102 15.09 -15.48 -26.97
C LYS A 102 15.01 -14.02 -27.41
N ASP A 103 13.96 -13.65 -28.15
CA ASP A 103 13.69 -12.30 -28.63
C ASP A 103 12.88 -11.45 -27.62
N GLY A 104 12.51 -12.01 -26.46
CA GLY A 104 11.74 -11.31 -25.43
C GLY A 104 10.27 -11.06 -25.77
N LEU A 105 9.74 -11.68 -26.83
CA LEU A 105 8.39 -11.40 -27.35
C LEU A 105 7.31 -12.36 -26.86
N VAL A 106 7.65 -13.59 -26.47
CA VAL A 106 6.69 -14.64 -26.13
C VAL A 106 6.90 -15.09 -24.69
N TYR A 107 5.87 -14.91 -23.87
CA TYR A 107 5.83 -15.33 -22.46
C TYR A 107 4.86 -16.50 -22.32
N THR A 108 5.38 -17.69 -22.04
CA THR A 108 4.54 -18.85 -21.67
C THR A 108 4.46 -18.95 -20.16
N ILE A 109 3.29 -18.69 -19.59
CA ILE A 109 3.05 -18.68 -18.15
C ILE A 109 2.35 -19.99 -17.76
N PRO A 110 2.98 -20.86 -16.95
CA PRO A 110 2.30 -22.02 -16.37
C PRO A 110 1.43 -21.60 -15.19
N LEU A 111 0.27 -22.22 -15.03
CA LEU A 111 -0.71 -21.92 -13.99
C LEU A 111 -0.75 -23.05 -12.95
N ARG A 112 -0.99 -22.69 -11.69
CA ARG A 112 -1.23 -23.67 -10.63
C ARG A 112 -2.50 -24.46 -10.90
N LYS A 113 -2.43 -25.78 -10.67
CA LYS A 113 -3.56 -26.72 -10.80
C LYS A 113 -4.36 -26.80 -9.51
N GLY A 114 -5.65 -27.13 -9.60
CA GLY A 114 -6.51 -27.36 -8.45
C GLY A 114 -6.88 -26.13 -7.63
N VAL A 115 -6.52 -24.92 -8.09
CA VAL A 115 -6.91 -23.67 -7.43
C VAL A 115 -8.40 -23.45 -7.66
N LYS A 116 -9.16 -23.31 -6.59
CA LYS A 116 -10.60 -23.06 -6.66
C LYS A 116 -10.93 -21.60 -6.40
N PHE A 117 -11.89 -21.08 -7.17
CA PHE A 117 -12.56 -19.84 -6.86
C PHE A 117 -13.49 -20.01 -5.65
N HIS A 118 -13.92 -18.90 -5.07
CA HIS A 118 -14.83 -18.88 -3.91
C HIS A 118 -16.16 -19.62 -4.13
N ASN A 119 -16.60 -19.76 -5.38
CA ASN A 119 -17.80 -20.51 -5.79
C ASN A 119 -17.54 -22.02 -6.02
N GLY A 120 -16.31 -22.49 -5.82
CA GLY A 120 -15.92 -23.90 -5.95
C GLY A 120 -15.46 -24.33 -7.34
N LYS A 121 -15.65 -23.50 -8.38
CA LYS A 121 -15.13 -23.76 -9.73
C LYS A 121 -13.59 -23.75 -9.70
N GLU A 122 -12.96 -24.68 -10.40
CA GLU A 122 -11.52 -24.67 -10.60
C GLU A 122 -11.10 -23.58 -11.60
N MET A 123 -10.03 -22.86 -11.27
CA MET A 123 -9.42 -21.86 -12.14
C MET A 123 -8.78 -22.52 -13.35
N THR A 124 -9.08 -21.99 -14.54
CA THR A 124 -8.49 -22.45 -15.81
C THR A 124 -7.79 -21.31 -16.55
N SER A 125 -7.03 -21.65 -17.58
CA SER A 125 -6.46 -20.68 -18.53
C SER A 125 -7.49 -19.75 -19.15
N ASP A 126 -8.73 -20.22 -19.38
CA ASP A 126 -9.79 -19.39 -19.95
C ASP A 126 -10.20 -18.26 -19.00
N ASP A 127 -10.28 -18.55 -17.70
CA ASP A 127 -10.60 -17.57 -16.67
C ASP A 127 -9.50 -16.52 -16.57
N VAL A 128 -8.24 -16.96 -16.65
CA VAL A 128 -7.08 -16.06 -16.66
C VAL A 128 -7.09 -15.17 -17.90
N VAL A 129 -7.25 -15.74 -19.10
CA VAL A 129 -7.29 -14.96 -20.36
C VAL A 129 -8.42 -13.95 -20.33
N ALA A 130 -9.62 -14.36 -19.91
CA ALA A 130 -10.78 -13.45 -19.85
C ALA A 130 -10.55 -12.32 -18.84
N SER A 131 -10.00 -12.64 -17.66
CA SER A 131 -9.66 -11.65 -16.62
C SER A 131 -8.64 -10.63 -17.11
N LEU A 132 -7.56 -11.08 -17.75
CA LEU A 132 -6.52 -10.19 -18.27
C LEU A 132 -7.02 -9.32 -19.43
N LYS A 133 -7.90 -9.83 -20.31
CA LYS A 133 -8.58 -9.02 -21.33
C LYS A 133 -9.42 -7.92 -20.70
N ARG A 134 -10.24 -8.26 -19.70
CA ARG A 134 -11.02 -7.27 -18.95
C ARG A 134 -10.13 -6.21 -18.32
N TRP A 135 -9.02 -6.62 -17.70
CA TRP A 135 -8.05 -5.69 -17.11
C TRP A 135 -7.48 -4.73 -18.14
N MET A 136 -7.08 -5.26 -19.31
CA MET A 136 -6.60 -4.47 -20.44
C MET A 136 -7.60 -3.43 -20.94
N ASP A 137 -8.90 -3.75 -20.89
CA ASP A 137 -9.96 -2.84 -21.33
C ASP A 137 -10.36 -1.81 -20.25
N THR A 138 -10.16 -2.13 -18.97
CA THR A 138 -10.74 -1.38 -17.85
C THR A 138 -9.71 -0.52 -17.14
N ALA A 139 -8.60 -1.13 -16.70
CA ALA A 139 -7.63 -0.48 -15.82
C ALA A 139 -6.67 0.41 -16.62
N PRO A 140 -6.29 1.61 -16.13
CA PRO A 140 -5.32 2.47 -16.82
C PRO A 140 -3.99 1.76 -17.13
N ARG A 141 -3.47 0.94 -16.21
CA ARG A 141 -2.27 0.13 -16.44
C ARG A 141 -2.50 -0.98 -17.45
N GLY A 142 -3.65 -1.64 -17.36
CA GLY A 142 -4.05 -2.66 -18.34
C GLY A 142 -4.09 -2.08 -19.75
N LYS A 143 -4.66 -0.90 -19.94
CA LYS A 143 -4.69 -0.19 -21.23
C LYS A 143 -3.30 0.14 -21.75
N ALA A 144 -2.36 0.50 -20.87
CA ALA A 144 -0.97 0.73 -21.25
C ALA A 144 -0.32 -0.58 -21.74
N VAL A 145 -0.49 -1.68 -20.99
CA VAL A 145 0.03 -3.00 -21.37
C VAL A 145 -0.63 -3.54 -22.64
N ALA A 146 -1.93 -3.26 -22.85
CA ALA A 146 -2.67 -3.69 -24.05
C ALA A 146 -2.05 -3.20 -25.35
N LYS A 147 -1.45 -2.00 -25.35
CA LYS A 147 -0.74 -1.43 -26.51
C LYS A 147 0.51 -2.25 -26.89
N GLU A 148 1.10 -2.94 -25.92
CA GLU A 148 2.30 -3.74 -26.10
C GLU A 148 2.00 -5.21 -26.44
N ILE A 149 0.75 -5.66 -26.29
CA ILE A 149 0.33 -7.04 -26.53
C ILE A 149 -0.15 -7.22 -27.98
N LYS A 150 0.43 -8.22 -28.65
CA LYS A 150 0.00 -8.72 -29.95
C LYS A 150 -1.10 -9.78 -29.82
N SER A 151 -0.94 -10.73 -28.90
CA SER A 151 -1.97 -11.74 -28.60
C SER A 151 -1.89 -12.25 -27.17
N LEU A 152 -3.02 -12.71 -26.65
CA LEU A 152 -3.16 -13.34 -25.34
C LEU A 152 -4.08 -14.56 -25.50
N GLU A 153 -3.53 -15.74 -25.30
CA GLU A 153 -4.16 -17.02 -25.65
C GLU A 153 -4.00 -18.07 -24.55
N ALA A 154 -4.96 -18.98 -24.46
CA ALA A 154 -4.83 -20.17 -23.62
C ALA A 154 -4.00 -21.24 -24.35
N LYS A 155 -3.12 -21.93 -23.63
CA LYS A 155 -2.33 -23.06 -24.12
C LYS A 155 -2.65 -24.30 -23.30
N GLY A 156 -3.77 -24.93 -23.65
CA GLY A 156 -4.37 -25.97 -22.80
C GLY A 156 -4.87 -25.40 -21.47
N PRO A 157 -5.31 -26.25 -20.52
CA PRO A 157 -6.09 -25.81 -19.36
C PRO A 157 -5.30 -25.03 -18.29
N ASN A 158 -3.96 -25.18 -18.26
CA ASN A 158 -3.11 -24.69 -17.17
C ASN A 158 -1.93 -23.86 -17.68
N SER A 159 -2.05 -23.22 -18.84
CA SER A 159 -1.03 -22.29 -19.33
C SER A 159 -1.66 -21.23 -20.20
N ILE A 160 -1.06 -20.03 -20.18
CA ILE A 160 -1.38 -18.95 -21.12
C ILE A 160 -0.11 -18.53 -21.86
N VAL A 161 -0.30 -17.95 -23.04
CA VAL A 161 0.76 -17.36 -23.84
C VAL A 161 0.43 -15.90 -24.09
N ILE A 162 1.37 -15.02 -23.75
CA ILE A 162 1.34 -13.60 -24.11
C ILE A 162 2.39 -13.38 -25.20
N THR A 163 1.96 -12.84 -26.33
CA THR A 163 2.86 -12.39 -27.41
C THR A 163 2.87 -10.88 -27.44
N LEU A 164 4.04 -10.26 -27.46
CA LEU A 164 4.23 -8.82 -27.49
C LEU A 164 4.51 -8.29 -28.90
N ASN A 165 4.22 -7.01 -29.13
CA ASN A 165 4.56 -6.29 -30.35
C ASN A 165 6.06 -5.92 -30.40
N ARG A 166 6.67 -5.75 -29.23
CA ARG A 166 8.08 -5.42 -29.01
C ARG A 166 8.50 -5.89 -27.59
N PRO A 167 9.81 -5.99 -27.28
CA PRO A 167 10.24 -6.25 -25.91
C PRO A 167 9.65 -5.22 -24.95
N TYR A 168 9.18 -5.70 -23.79
CA TYR A 168 8.55 -4.89 -22.76
C TYR A 168 8.87 -5.43 -21.38
N ALA A 169 9.94 -4.92 -20.76
CA ALA A 169 10.45 -5.38 -19.47
C ALA A 169 9.45 -5.33 -18.31
N PRO A 170 8.58 -4.31 -18.16
CA PRO A 170 7.76 -4.20 -16.96
C PRO A 170 6.50 -5.08 -16.96
N LEU A 171 6.31 -5.95 -17.97
CA LEU A 171 5.12 -6.80 -18.09
C LEU A 171 4.81 -7.57 -16.80
N LEU A 172 5.81 -8.27 -16.24
CA LEU A 172 5.58 -9.11 -15.05
C LEU A 172 5.31 -8.28 -13.80
N ALA A 173 5.93 -7.11 -13.69
CA ALA A 173 5.69 -6.17 -12.61
C ALA A 173 4.23 -5.65 -12.66
N HIS A 174 3.70 -5.36 -13.85
CA HIS A 174 2.29 -4.98 -14.04
C HIS A 174 1.33 -6.10 -13.63
N LEU A 175 1.69 -7.36 -13.93
CA LEU A 175 0.92 -8.53 -13.51
C LEU A 175 1.07 -8.88 -12.02
N ALA A 176 1.96 -8.20 -11.29
CA ALA A 176 2.27 -8.44 -9.87
C ALA A 176 1.71 -7.40 -8.90
N LEU A 177 1.28 -6.23 -9.39
CA LEU A 177 0.87 -5.11 -8.54
C LEU A 177 -0.57 -5.26 -8.02
N PRO A 178 -0.79 -5.26 -6.68
CA PRO A 178 -2.12 -5.27 -6.08
C PRO A 178 -2.71 -3.84 -6.00
N ASN A 179 -2.76 -3.14 -7.14
CA ASN A 179 -3.45 -1.85 -7.32
C ASN A 179 -3.84 -1.67 -8.79
N GLY A 180 -5.12 -1.42 -9.09
CA GLY A 180 -5.62 -1.52 -10.47
C GLY A 180 -5.33 -2.91 -11.07
N PHE A 181 -5.71 -3.95 -10.32
CA PHE A 181 -5.15 -5.30 -10.32
C PHE A 181 -5.39 -5.99 -11.66
N ALA A 182 -4.42 -6.77 -12.13
CA ALA A 182 -4.68 -7.85 -13.09
C ALA A 182 -5.35 -9.06 -12.39
N ALA A 183 -6.41 -8.80 -11.61
CA ALA A 183 -7.07 -9.78 -10.73
C ALA A 183 -7.69 -10.93 -11.51
N ILE A 184 -7.50 -12.16 -11.06
CA ILE A 184 -8.09 -13.34 -11.68
C ILE A 184 -9.45 -13.66 -11.06
N MET A 185 -10.47 -13.76 -11.91
CA MET A 185 -11.86 -14.05 -11.54
C MET A 185 -12.48 -15.06 -12.53
N PRO A 186 -13.59 -15.74 -12.17
CA PRO A 186 -14.29 -16.59 -13.11
C PRO A 186 -14.74 -15.81 -14.34
N LYS A 187 -14.58 -16.38 -15.54
CA LYS A 187 -15.02 -15.70 -16.78
C LYS A 187 -16.52 -15.39 -16.79
N GLU A 188 -17.33 -16.17 -16.07
CA GLU A 188 -18.77 -16.02 -15.99
C GLU A 188 -19.21 -14.82 -15.13
N THR A 189 -18.34 -14.33 -14.23
CA THR A 189 -18.64 -13.17 -13.38
C THR A 189 -18.10 -11.85 -13.94
N ILE A 190 -17.42 -11.89 -15.09
CA ILE A 190 -16.88 -10.69 -15.72
C ILE A 190 -18.03 -9.80 -16.19
N ALA A 191 -18.08 -8.59 -15.63
CA ALA A 191 -19.03 -7.55 -16.00
C ALA A 191 -18.37 -6.17 -15.86
N THR A 192 -18.94 -5.15 -16.50
CA THR A 192 -18.52 -3.75 -16.37
C THR A 192 -19.79 -2.88 -16.20
N PRO A 193 -20.09 -2.38 -14.99
CA PRO A 193 -19.35 -2.57 -13.74
C PRO A 193 -19.42 -4.01 -13.21
N LEU A 194 -18.47 -4.40 -12.36
CA LEU A 194 -18.47 -5.70 -11.70
C LEU A 194 -19.62 -5.81 -10.68
N THR A 195 -20.37 -6.92 -10.72
CA THR A 195 -21.54 -7.15 -9.84
C THR A 195 -21.35 -8.29 -8.84
N GLU A 196 -20.41 -9.20 -9.11
CA GLU A 196 -20.10 -10.35 -8.27
C GLU A 196 -18.62 -10.34 -7.87
N TYR A 197 -18.34 -10.51 -6.59
CA TYR A 197 -16.99 -10.41 -6.04
C TYR A 197 -16.40 -11.79 -5.72
N ILE A 198 -16.07 -12.53 -6.78
CA ILE A 198 -15.57 -13.92 -6.70
C ILE A 198 -14.12 -13.97 -7.17
N GLY A 199 -13.21 -14.40 -6.29
CA GLY A 199 -11.79 -14.59 -6.59
C GLY A 199 -11.26 -15.91 -6.05
N THR A 200 -9.93 -16.02 -5.96
CA THR A 200 -9.23 -17.21 -5.43
C THR A 200 -8.61 -16.97 -4.05
N GLY A 201 -8.71 -15.75 -3.52
CA GLY A 201 -8.02 -15.30 -2.32
C GLY A 201 -8.52 -15.95 -1.02
N PRO A 202 -7.81 -15.70 0.09
CA PRO A 202 -8.07 -16.34 1.38
C PRO A 202 -9.40 -15.95 2.05
N TYR A 203 -10.05 -14.88 1.62
CA TYR A 203 -11.36 -14.45 2.12
C TYR A 203 -12.33 -14.20 0.98
N LYS A 204 -13.62 -14.46 1.22
CA LYS A 204 -14.73 -14.20 0.30
C LYS A 204 -15.44 -12.91 0.71
N PHE A 205 -15.93 -12.17 -0.28
CA PHE A 205 -16.91 -11.11 -0.02
C PHE A 205 -18.18 -11.70 0.62
N LYS A 206 -18.67 -11.07 1.68
CA LYS A 206 -19.93 -11.46 2.34
C LYS A 206 -21.02 -10.41 2.12
N GLU A 207 -20.77 -9.18 2.53
CA GLU A 207 -21.68 -8.06 2.32
C GLU A 207 -20.94 -6.72 2.42
N ARG A 208 -21.59 -5.66 1.91
CA ARG A 208 -21.22 -4.26 2.15
C ARG A 208 -22.44 -3.57 2.74
N LYS A 209 -22.28 -2.97 3.91
CA LYS A 209 -23.24 -2.04 4.50
C LYS A 209 -22.66 -0.64 4.38
N PRO A 210 -23.20 0.22 3.50
CA PRO A 210 -22.72 1.59 3.32
C PRO A 210 -22.58 2.32 4.66
N ASP A 211 -21.51 3.11 4.79
CA ASP A 211 -21.11 3.85 5.99
C ASP A 211 -20.86 3.01 7.26
N GLN A 212 -20.95 1.68 7.18
CA GLN A 212 -20.80 0.78 8.32
C GLN A 212 -19.63 -0.18 8.17
N TYR A 213 -19.61 -1.00 7.12
CA TYR A 213 -18.50 -1.92 6.86
C TYR A 213 -18.55 -2.61 5.49
N VAL A 214 -17.38 -3.06 5.04
CA VAL A 214 -17.24 -4.18 4.10
C VAL A 214 -16.84 -5.43 4.90
N GLN A 215 -17.62 -6.50 4.77
CA GLN A 215 -17.40 -7.75 5.49
C GLN A 215 -16.82 -8.81 4.56
N LEU A 216 -15.68 -9.39 4.95
CA LEU A 216 -15.10 -10.57 4.31
C LEU A 216 -15.09 -11.75 5.29
N VAL A 217 -15.34 -12.95 4.79
CA VAL A 217 -15.34 -14.20 5.57
C VAL A 217 -14.30 -15.18 5.05
N ARG A 218 -13.67 -15.96 5.93
CA ARG A 218 -12.63 -16.92 5.54
C ARG A 218 -13.12 -17.87 4.44
N TYR A 219 -12.24 -18.15 3.48
CA TYR A 219 -12.45 -19.20 2.48
C TYR A 219 -11.68 -20.46 2.88
N ASP A 220 -12.37 -21.46 3.43
CA ASP A 220 -11.72 -22.71 3.84
C ASP A 220 -11.17 -23.53 2.66
N GLY A 221 -11.61 -23.25 1.43
CA GLY A 221 -11.06 -23.84 0.21
C GLY A 221 -9.80 -23.16 -0.34
N TYR A 222 -9.23 -22.20 0.41
CA TYR A 222 -8.08 -21.42 -0.06
C TYR A 222 -6.87 -22.29 -0.37
N SER A 223 -6.35 -22.14 -1.59
CA SER A 223 -5.18 -22.88 -2.07
C SER A 223 -3.91 -22.08 -1.82
N ALA A 224 -3.43 -22.07 -0.58
CA ALA A 224 -2.21 -21.37 -0.20
C ALA A 224 -0.97 -21.91 -0.94
N ARG A 225 -0.03 -21.01 -1.26
CA ARG A 225 1.36 -21.36 -1.61
C ARG A 225 2.03 -22.06 -0.42
N LYS A 226 3.08 -22.85 -0.69
CA LYS A 226 3.79 -23.64 0.34
C LYS A 226 5.10 -23.02 0.78
N GLU A 227 5.65 -22.12 -0.03
CA GLU A 227 6.87 -21.37 0.26
C GLU A 227 6.68 -20.52 1.52
N PRO A 228 7.74 -20.26 2.31
CA PRO A 228 7.67 -19.33 3.43
C PRO A 228 7.10 -17.96 3.02
N ALA A 229 6.32 -17.34 3.90
CA ALA A 229 5.81 -16.00 3.67
C ALA A 229 6.96 -14.99 3.50
N SER A 230 6.90 -14.15 2.47
CA SER A 230 7.88 -13.10 2.19
C SER A 230 7.18 -11.96 1.45
N GLY A 231 6.96 -10.82 2.13
CA GLY A 231 6.19 -9.71 1.56
C GLY A 231 4.76 -10.15 1.20
N TYR A 232 4.37 -10.00 -0.06
CA TYR A 232 3.08 -10.48 -0.59
C TYR A 232 3.14 -11.95 -1.07
N ALA A 233 4.34 -12.53 -1.11
CA ALA A 233 4.61 -13.86 -1.65
C ALA A 233 4.58 -14.97 -0.59
N GLY A 234 4.51 -16.21 -1.09
CA GLY A 234 4.56 -17.41 -0.26
C GLY A 234 3.24 -17.69 0.46
N LYS A 235 3.32 -18.48 1.52
CA LYS A 235 2.17 -18.99 2.26
C LYS A 235 1.37 -17.85 2.91
N ARG A 236 0.11 -17.73 2.51
CA ARG A 236 -0.89 -16.87 3.18
C ARG A 236 -1.82 -17.74 4.02
N GLU A 237 -2.09 -17.33 5.24
CA GLU A 237 -2.98 -18.05 6.16
C GLU A 237 -4.11 -17.14 6.62
N ALA A 238 -5.36 -17.52 6.35
CA ALA A 238 -6.52 -16.89 6.95
C ALA A 238 -6.77 -17.50 8.33
N LEU A 239 -6.39 -16.76 9.38
CA LEU A 239 -6.56 -17.21 10.76
C LEU A 239 -7.92 -16.81 11.33
N LEU A 240 -8.40 -15.61 10.99
CA LEU A 240 -9.69 -15.09 11.47
C LEU A 240 -10.84 -15.66 10.65
N ASP A 241 -12.02 -15.79 11.26
CA ASP A 241 -13.24 -16.17 10.54
C ASP A 241 -13.79 -14.99 9.72
N GLU A 242 -13.56 -13.76 10.20
CA GLU A 242 -14.17 -12.56 9.66
C GLU A 242 -13.25 -11.33 9.73
N LEU A 243 -13.26 -10.54 8.65
CA LEU A 243 -12.66 -9.21 8.59
C LEU A 243 -13.76 -8.18 8.32
N ARG A 244 -13.87 -7.16 9.19
CA ARG A 244 -14.77 -6.01 8.99
C ARG A 244 -13.95 -4.77 8.72
N PHE A 245 -13.97 -4.28 7.49
CA PHE A 245 -13.37 -3.00 7.12
C PHE A 245 -14.36 -1.88 7.38
N ILE A 246 -14.17 -1.14 8.48
CA ILE A 246 -15.09 -0.11 8.99
C ILE A 246 -14.59 1.26 8.52
N PRO A 247 -15.40 2.08 7.84
CA PRO A 247 -15.03 3.44 7.48
C PRO A 247 -15.03 4.33 8.72
N VAL A 248 -13.86 4.82 9.11
CA VAL A 248 -13.69 5.74 10.25
C VAL A 248 -12.87 6.94 9.77
N PRO A 249 -13.48 7.93 9.10
CA PRO A 249 -12.75 9.04 8.48
C PRO A 249 -11.92 9.86 9.47
N ASN A 250 -12.44 10.08 10.68
CA ASN A 250 -11.72 10.82 11.72
C ASN A 250 -10.55 10.00 12.29
N ALA A 251 -9.33 10.51 12.10
CA ALA A 251 -8.13 9.81 12.52
C ALA A 251 -7.98 9.67 14.04
N ASN A 252 -8.45 10.65 14.83
CA ASN A 252 -8.45 10.55 16.29
C ASN A 252 -9.44 9.49 16.78
N THR A 253 -10.61 9.34 16.15
CA THR A 253 -11.53 8.23 16.43
C THR A 253 -10.87 6.87 16.19
N ARG A 254 -10.04 6.74 15.13
CA ARG A 254 -9.25 5.50 14.90
C ARG A 254 -8.24 5.25 16.03
N VAL A 255 -7.57 6.28 16.53
CA VAL A 255 -6.65 6.20 17.67
C VAL A 255 -7.38 5.74 18.93
N GLU A 256 -8.47 6.41 19.31
CA GLU A 256 -9.25 6.06 20.52
C GLU A 256 -9.85 4.65 20.43
N GLY A 257 -10.38 4.28 19.27
CA GLY A 257 -10.92 2.94 19.03
C GLY A 257 -9.84 1.85 19.09
N SER A 258 -8.62 2.15 18.66
CA SER A 258 -7.49 1.22 18.80
C SER A 258 -7.10 1.07 20.27
N LEU A 259 -6.92 2.20 20.98
CA LEU A 259 -6.53 2.20 22.40
C LEU A 259 -7.55 1.51 23.32
N SER A 260 -8.84 1.63 23.00
CA SER A 260 -9.92 0.94 23.73
C SER A 260 -10.08 -0.54 23.36
N GLY A 261 -9.41 -1.01 22.30
CA GLY A 261 -9.56 -2.38 21.77
C GLY A 261 -10.78 -2.59 20.88
N GLN A 262 -11.53 -1.54 20.54
CA GLN A 262 -12.64 -1.60 19.58
C GLN A 262 -12.16 -2.02 18.18
N TYR A 263 -10.96 -1.59 17.78
CA TYR A 263 -10.33 -1.92 16.51
C TYR A 263 -9.06 -2.74 16.73
N GLN A 264 -8.94 -3.87 16.04
CA GLN A 264 -7.74 -4.72 16.06
C GLN A 264 -6.66 -4.21 15.11
N PHE A 265 -7.05 -3.37 14.15
CA PHE A 265 -6.15 -2.69 13.23
C PHE A 265 -6.73 -1.33 12.87
N ALA A 266 -5.87 -0.34 12.72
CA ALA A 266 -6.21 0.95 12.15
C ALA A 266 -5.02 1.46 11.32
N ASP A 267 -5.31 1.99 10.13
CA ASP A 267 -4.30 2.58 9.25
C ASP A 267 -4.25 4.10 9.37
N LEU A 268 -3.15 4.67 8.85
CA LEU A 268 -2.94 6.11 8.70
C LEU A 268 -3.30 6.91 9.96
N LEU A 269 -2.74 6.48 11.09
CA LEU A 269 -2.90 7.18 12.35
C LEU A 269 -2.06 8.47 12.37
N PRO A 270 -2.50 9.53 13.07
CA PRO A 270 -1.74 10.77 13.18
C PRO A 270 -0.39 10.50 13.84
N VAL A 271 0.68 11.04 13.26
CA VAL A 271 2.05 10.92 13.76
C VAL A 271 2.20 11.49 15.18
N GLU A 272 1.40 12.49 15.54
CA GLU A 272 1.35 13.11 16.87
C GLU A 272 0.83 12.15 17.94
N SER A 273 0.03 11.16 17.54
CA SER A 273 -0.48 10.13 18.44
C SER A 273 0.53 9.01 18.71
N PHE A 274 1.66 8.97 17.99
CA PHE A 274 2.65 7.90 18.10
C PHE A 274 3.10 7.67 19.53
N SER A 275 3.53 8.72 20.25
CA SER A 275 4.01 8.58 21.63
C SER A 275 2.96 7.97 22.55
N ARG A 276 1.69 8.37 22.38
CA ARG A 276 0.58 7.83 23.17
C ARG A 276 0.32 6.35 22.84
N ILE A 277 0.39 5.97 21.57
CA ILE A 277 0.19 4.59 21.12
C ILE A 277 1.36 3.71 21.58
N ASP A 278 2.60 4.19 21.46
CA ASP A 278 3.81 3.45 21.83
C ASP A 278 3.89 3.17 23.34
N ASN A 279 3.35 4.07 24.16
CA ASN A 279 3.29 3.91 25.61
C ASN A 279 2.04 3.13 26.10
N ALA A 280 1.13 2.74 25.21
CA ALA A 280 -0.09 2.03 25.59
C ALA A 280 0.17 0.51 25.70
N PRO A 281 -0.40 -0.18 26.70
CA PRO A 281 -0.06 -1.57 26.98
C PRO A 281 -0.67 -2.59 26.00
N ASN A 282 -1.73 -2.23 25.28
CA ASN A 282 -2.58 -3.14 24.51
C ASN A 282 -2.58 -2.85 22.99
N VAL A 283 -1.79 -1.88 22.54
CA VAL A 283 -1.62 -1.56 21.12
C VAL A 283 -0.13 -1.44 20.82
N LYS A 284 0.25 -1.69 19.57
CA LYS A 284 1.62 -1.53 19.12
C LYS A 284 1.64 -0.67 17.87
N PRO A 285 2.39 0.45 17.85
CA PRO A 285 2.54 1.21 16.62
C PRO A 285 3.36 0.39 15.62
N VAL A 286 2.94 0.41 14.35
CA VAL A 286 3.69 -0.16 13.23
C VAL A 286 4.10 0.99 12.33
N LEU A 287 5.41 1.25 12.27
CA LEU A 287 5.97 2.21 11.32
C LEU A 287 6.29 1.50 10.01
N THR A 288 5.62 1.93 8.94
CA THR A 288 5.91 1.46 7.59
C THR A 288 6.93 2.40 6.96
N SER A 289 8.16 1.92 6.74
CA SER A 289 9.23 2.71 6.12
C SER A 289 9.86 1.97 4.93
N PRO A 290 9.75 2.48 3.70
CA PRO A 290 8.98 3.67 3.29
C PRO A 290 7.47 3.36 3.12
N PHE A 291 6.59 4.24 3.60
CA PHE A 291 5.15 4.19 3.30
C PHE A 291 4.86 4.61 1.85
N GLY A 292 5.58 5.62 1.37
CA GLY A 292 5.36 6.24 0.06
C GLY A 292 5.97 7.64 0.01
N PHE A 293 5.62 8.38 -1.03
CA PHE A 293 6.00 9.78 -1.20
C PHE A 293 4.79 10.62 -1.64
N PRO A 294 4.53 11.78 -1.00
CA PRO A 294 3.61 12.76 -1.55
C PRO A 294 4.24 13.44 -2.77
N TYR A 295 3.41 13.85 -3.71
CA TYR A 295 3.85 14.66 -4.85
C TYR A 295 2.75 15.62 -5.29
N LEU A 296 3.19 16.67 -5.98
CA LEU A 296 2.34 17.71 -6.52
C LEU A 296 2.21 17.50 -8.02
N VAL A 297 0.98 17.51 -8.52
CA VAL A 297 0.74 17.45 -9.97
C VAL A 297 0.37 18.82 -10.45
N LEU A 298 1.12 19.30 -11.45
CA LEU A 298 0.90 20.60 -12.09
C LEU A 298 0.12 20.38 -13.40
N ASN A 299 -0.95 21.14 -13.61
CA ASN A 299 -1.74 21.11 -14.82
C ASN A 299 -0.97 21.79 -15.98
N THR A 300 -0.54 21.01 -16.97
CA THR A 300 0.13 21.54 -18.16
C THR A 300 -0.81 21.73 -19.35
N LYS A 301 -2.12 21.50 -19.19
CA LYS A 301 -3.11 21.53 -20.27
C LYS A 301 -3.95 22.80 -20.29
N GLN A 302 -4.28 23.36 -19.13
CA GLN A 302 -5.09 24.56 -18.99
C GLN A 302 -4.68 25.36 -17.74
N GLY A 303 -5.00 26.65 -17.72
CA GLY A 303 -4.74 27.54 -16.58
C GLY A 303 -3.35 28.20 -16.61
N PRO A 304 -2.98 28.96 -15.57
CA PRO A 304 -1.70 29.68 -15.51
C PRO A 304 -0.48 28.75 -15.64
N LEU A 305 -0.58 27.50 -15.17
CA LEU A 305 0.53 26.57 -15.11
C LEU A 305 0.84 25.85 -16.43
N VAL A 306 0.15 26.19 -17.53
CA VAL A 306 0.62 25.86 -18.89
C VAL A 306 1.97 26.53 -19.18
N ASN A 307 2.23 27.69 -18.56
CA ASN A 307 3.49 28.41 -18.67
C ASN A 307 4.60 27.72 -17.86
N LEU A 308 5.67 27.29 -18.55
CA LEU A 308 6.82 26.63 -17.92
C LEU A 308 7.50 27.49 -16.85
N GLN A 309 7.64 28.80 -17.05
CA GLN A 309 8.28 29.68 -16.08
C GLN A 309 7.47 29.77 -14.78
N LEU A 310 6.14 29.74 -14.87
CA LEU A 310 5.28 29.71 -13.69
C LEU A 310 5.38 28.37 -12.95
N ARG A 311 5.54 27.24 -13.66
CA ARG A 311 5.85 25.94 -13.02
C ARG A 311 7.21 25.95 -12.32
N GLN A 312 8.23 26.57 -12.94
CA GLN A 312 9.54 26.75 -12.32
C GLN A 312 9.47 27.67 -11.10
N ALA A 313 8.60 28.68 -11.12
CA ALA A 313 8.34 29.54 -9.96
C ALA A 313 7.65 28.78 -8.82
N VAL A 314 6.69 27.91 -9.13
CA VAL A 314 6.08 27.00 -8.15
C VAL A 314 7.16 26.13 -7.51
N GLU A 315 7.97 25.42 -8.29
CA GLU A 315 9.05 24.57 -7.75
C GLU A 315 10.05 25.39 -6.91
N ALA A 316 10.45 26.57 -7.40
CA ALA A 316 11.36 27.44 -6.67
C ALA A 316 10.77 27.90 -5.33
N ALA A 317 9.45 28.04 -5.19
CA ALA A 317 8.81 28.47 -3.95
C ALA A 317 8.77 27.39 -2.86
N LEU A 318 9.03 26.12 -3.20
CA LEU A 318 8.78 25.00 -2.30
C LEU A 318 10.06 24.38 -1.73
N ASN A 319 10.01 24.02 -0.46
CA ASN A 319 11.07 23.34 0.26
C ASN A 319 10.59 21.95 0.71
N ASN A 320 11.32 20.89 0.37
CA ASN A 320 10.89 19.52 0.69
C ASN A 320 10.83 19.27 2.20
N ALA A 321 11.72 19.85 3.00
CA ALA A 321 11.73 19.68 4.45
C ALA A 321 10.54 20.40 5.11
N ASP A 322 10.20 21.61 4.67
CA ASP A 322 9.03 22.33 5.20
C ASP A 322 7.74 21.61 4.83
N MET A 323 7.63 21.14 3.58
CA MET A 323 6.46 20.40 3.10
C MET A 323 6.29 19.08 3.86
N MET A 324 7.36 18.29 4.01
CA MET A 324 7.31 17.03 4.75
C MET A 324 7.11 17.26 6.26
N GLY A 325 7.71 18.30 6.83
CA GLY A 325 7.51 18.71 8.21
C GLY A 325 6.05 19.10 8.49
N ALA A 326 5.38 19.77 7.55
CA ALA A 326 3.97 20.08 7.64
C ALA A 326 3.08 18.82 7.68
N GLY A 327 3.42 17.82 6.85
CA GLY A 327 2.66 16.58 6.74
C GLY A 327 2.91 15.56 7.87
N PHE A 328 4.15 15.45 8.33
CA PHE A 328 4.61 14.34 9.18
C PHE A 328 5.32 14.78 10.47
N GLY A 329 5.55 16.08 10.68
CA GLY A 329 6.07 16.63 11.93
C GLY A 329 7.52 16.23 12.21
N ASP A 330 7.71 15.18 13.01
CA ASP A 330 9.03 14.72 13.47
C ASP A 330 9.79 14.00 12.32
N PRO A 331 11.07 14.35 12.05
CA PRO A 331 11.91 13.71 11.04
C PRO A 331 12.05 12.19 11.18
N LYS A 332 11.71 11.58 12.31
CA LYS A 332 11.65 10.11 12.40
C LYS A 332 10.58 9.47 11.50
N PHE A 333 9.60 10.24 11.05
CA PHE A 333 8.49 9.76 10.19
C PHE A 333 8.70 10.01 8.70
N TYR A 334 9.75 10.75 8.32
CA TYR A 334 9.99 11.08 6.92
C TYR A 334 11.47 11.28 6.62
N THR A 335 11.81 11.11 5.35
CA THR A 335 13.10 11.54 4.81
C THR A 335 12.85 12.46 3.63
N THR A 336 13.75 13.40 3.38
CA THR A 336 13.73 14.22 2.17
C THR A 336 14.84 13.80 1.23
N ASP A 337 14.47 13.47 0.00
CA ASP A 337 15.40 13.32 -1.13
C ASP A 337 14.80 14.09 -2.32
N SER A 338 15.65 14.62 -3.18
CA SER A 338 15.22 15.25 -4.44
C SER A 338 15.15 14.23 -5.58
N SER A 339 15.75 13.05 -5.39
CA SER A 339 15.61 11.95 -6.33
C SER A 339 14.19 11.39 -6.31
N HIS A 340 13.72 10.94 -7.47
CA HIS A 340 12.43 10.27 -7.60
C HIS A 340 12.38 8.95 -6.82
N TYR A 341 13.53 8.27 -6.71
CA TYR A 341 13.68 7.02 -5.99
C TYR A 341 14.61 7.23 -4.79
N PRO A 342 14.34 6.63 -3.61
CA PRO A 342 15.22 6.78 -2.46
C PRO A 342 16.62 6.21 -2.68
N LYS A 343 17.60 6.72 -1.92
CA LYS A 343 18.93 6.09 -1.81
C LYS A 343 18.81 4.60 -1.47
N ASN A 344 19.75 3.81 -1.97
CA ASN A 344 19.82 2.34 -1.82
C ASN A 344 18.73 1.57 -2.58
N THR A 345 18.04 2.21 -3.53
CA THR A 345 17.20 1.51 -4.53
C THR A 345 17.94 1.40 -5.87
N PRO A 346 17.66 0.39 -6.70
CA PRO A 346 18.29 0.25 -8.02
C PRO A 346 18.07 1.44 -8.97
N PHE A 347 17.03 2.23 -8.74
CA PHE A 347 16.63 3.37 -9.59
C PHE A 347 17.03 4.73 -9.01
N TYR A 348 17.83 4.76 -7.94
CA TYR A 348 18.34 6.02 -7.39
C TYR A 348 19.16 6.78 -8.43
N SER A 349 18.84 8.06 -8.62
CA SER A 349 19.59 8.95 -9.50
C SER A 349 19.56 10.39 -9.00
N THR A 350 20.68 11.10 -9.15
CA THR A 350 20.76 12.53 -8.84
C THR A 350 20.51 13.42 -10.06
N ALA A 351 20.20 12.84 -11.22
CA ALA A 351 19.93 13.60 -12.44
C ALA A 351 18.72 14.54 -12.26
N GLY A 352 18.89 15.83 -12.52
CA GLY A 352 17.83 16.85 -12.43
C GLY A 352 17.45 17.26 -10.99
N THR A 353 18.12 16.71 -9.97
CA THR A 353 17.80 17.00 -8.56
C THR A 353 18.17 18.42 -8.13
N GLU A 354 19.05 19.11 -8.88
CA GLU A 354 19.46 20.49 -8.62
C GLU A 354 18.32 21.51 -8.67
N HIS A 355 17.20 21.13 -9.28
CA HIS A 355 16.00 21.93 -9.42
C HIS A 355 15.04 21.86 -8.23
N TYR A 356 15.16 20.85 -7.37
CA TYR A 356 14.18 20.56 -6.32
C TYR A 356 14.63 20.96 -4.91
N GLY A 357 13.63 21.19 -4.04
CA GLY A 357 13.80 21.12 -2.58
C GLY A 357 14.53 22.28 -1.90
N LYS A 358 14.62 23.46 -2.55
CA LYS A 358 15.40 24.60 -2.03
C LYS A 358 14.58 25.69 -1.33
N GLY A 359 13.32 25.91 -1.69
CA GLY A 359 12.48 26.96 -1.12
C GLY A 359 13.11 28.36 -1.18
N ASP A 360 13.08 28.98 -2.35
CA ASP A 360 13.58 30.34 -2.61
C ASP A 360 12.45 31.25 -3.10
N ALA A 361 11.75 31.87 -2.15
CA ALA A 361 10.64 32.77 -2.43
C ALA A 361 11.05 33.99 -3.28
N LYS A 362 12.30 34.47 -3.18
CA LYS A 362 12.77 35.62 -3.98
C LYS A 362 12.98 35.23 -5.43
N LYS A 363 13.59 34.07 -5.66
CA LYS A 363 13.72 33.50 -7.00
C LYS A 363 12.36 33.20 -7.61
N ALA A 364 11.44 32.62 -6.83
CA ALA A 364 10.07 32.38 -7.26
C ALA A 364 9.36 33.68 -7.68
N ALA A 365 9.41 34.73 -6.86
CA ALA A 365 8.82 36.05 -7.18
C ALA A 365 9.43 36.69 -8.43
N THR A 366 10.74 36.52 -8.64
CA THR A 366 11.42 36.96 -9.86
C THR A 366 10.87 36.23 -11.09
N LEU A 367 10.69 34.92 -11.01
CA LEU A 367 10.13 34.10 -12.09
C LEU A 367 8.66 34.45 -12.37
N VAL A 368 7.84 34.68 -11.34
CA VAL A 368 6.44 35.14 -11.49
C VAL A 368 6.37 36.47 -12.25
N THR A 369 7.21 37.42 -11.87
CA THR A 369 7.28 38.75 -12.52
C THR A 369 7.76 38.63 -13.97
N ALA A 370 8.83 37.88 -14.21
CA ALA A 370 9.39 37.67 -15.54
C ALA A 370 8.41 36.96 -16.48
N ALA A 371 7.62 36.03 -15.96
CA ALA A 371 6.57 35.31 -16.68
C ALA A 371 5.33 36.16 -16.98
N LYS A 372 5.27 37.42 -16.49
CA LYS A 372 4.14 38.35 -16.64
C LYS A 372 2.82 37.72 -16.19
N TYR A 373 2.83 37.07 -15.04
CA TYR A 373 1.64 36.48 -14.45
C TYR A 373 0.51 37.52 -14.36
N ASP A 374 -0.67 37.16 -14.87
CA ASP A 374 -1.83 38.03 -15.00
C ASP A 374 -2.68 38.12 -13.71
N GLY A 375 -2.30 37.37 -12.69
CA GLY A 375 -3.04 37.29 -11.43
C GLY A 375 -4.26 36.37 -11.48
N THR A 376 -4.42 35.54 -12.51
CA THR A 376 -5.44 34.46 -12.54
C THR A 376 -5.18 33.48 -11.40
N PRO A 377 -6.10 33.29 -10.44
CA PRO A 377 -5.84 32.44 -9.26
C PRO A 377 -5.41 31.02 -9.62
N VAL A 378 -4.35 30.55 -8.98
CA VAL A 378 -3.90 29.16 -9.03
C VAL A 378 -4.77 28.34 -8.09
N LYS A 379 -5.55 27.41 -8.65
CA LYS A 379 -6.45 26.51 -7.92
C LYS A 379 -5.68 25.30 -7.38
N ILE A 380 -5.61 25.16 -6.06
CA ILE A 380 -5.01 24.03 -5.36
C ILE A 380 -6.13 23.09 -4.91
N LEU A 381 -6.23 21.90 -5.52
CA LEU A 381 -7.19 20.87 -5.15
C LEU A 381 -6.57 19.90 -4.11
N THR A 382 -7.21 19.75 -2.96
CA THR A 382 -6.74 18.87 -1.87
C THR A 382 -7.90 18.19 -1.13
N SER A 383 -7.58 17.26 -0.23
CA SER A 383 -8.55 16.53 0.60
C SER A 383 -8.06 16.37 2.03
N GLN A 384 -8.98 16.44 2.99
CA GLN A 384 -8.71 16.16 4.40
C GLN A 384 -8.74 14.68 4.76
N GLN A 385 -9.14 13.79 3.83
CA GLN A 385 -9.15 12.35 4.07
C GLN A 385 -7.73 11.81 4.34
N TYR A 386 -6.72 12.45 3.75
CA TYR A 386 -5.32 12.27 4.10
C TYR A 386 -4.80 13.58 4.71
N ASP A 387 -4.62 13.60 6.04
CA ASP A 387 -4.27 14.83 6.76
C ASP A 387 -2.99 15.49 6.23
N PHE A 388 -1.98 14.68 5.87
CA PHE A 388 -0.74 15.20 5.31
C PHE A 388 -0.93 15.91 3.96
N HIS A 389 -1.87 15.49 3.09
CA HIS A 389 -2.19 16.25 1.87
C HIS A 389 -2.71 17.65 2.20
N TYR A 390 -3.63 17.73 3.16
CA TYR A 390 -4.25 19.01 3.52
C TYR A 390 -3.22 19.96 4.14
N ARG A 391 -2.41 19.50 5.09
CA ARG A 391 -1.37 20.33 5.73
C ARG A 391 -0.31 20.80 4.73
N MET A 392 0.13 19.92 3.83
CA MET A 392 1.04 20.28 2.74
C MET A 392 0.41 21.34 1.81
N ALA A 393 -0.88 21.23 1.49
CA ALA A 393 -1.57 22.22 0.66
C ALA A 393 -1.60 23.61 1.30
N LEU A 394 -1.81 23.69 2.61
CA LEU A 394 -1.80 24.96 3.33
C LEU A 394 -0.42 25.62 3.29
N VAL A 395 0.65 24.87 3.55
CA VAL A 395 2.03 25.39 3.48
C VAL A 395 2.39 25.81 2.06
N MET A 396 2.05 25.00 1.05
CA MET A 396 2.22 25.40 -0.35
C MET A 396 1.46 26.68 -0.68
N ALA A 397 0.21 26.82 -0.24
CA ALA A 397 -0.60 28.00 -0.52
C ALA A 397 0.05 29.28 0.01
N GLU A 398 0.59 29.26 1.23
CA GLU A 398 1.31 30.41 1.80
C GLU A 398 2.62 30.71 1.07
N ASN A 399 3.39 29.67 0.73
CA ASN A 399 4.63 29.84 -0.04
C ASN A 399 4.38 30.43 -1.44
N LEU A 400 3.31 30.00 -2.12
CA LEU A 400 2.92 30.54 -3.42
C LEU A 400 2.42 31.99 -3.32
N LYS A 401 1.66 32.33 -2.27
CA LYS A 401 1.28 33.74 -2.01
C LYS A 401 2.50 34.61 -1.78
N ALA A 402 3.48 34.14 -1.00
CA ALA A 402 4.74 34.85 -0.76
C ALA A 402 5.56 35.04 -2.06
N ALA A 403 5.45 34.12 -3.02
CA ALA A 403 6.04 34.24 -4.35
C ALA A 403 5.24 35.15 -5.30
N GLY A 404 4.09 35.68 -4.89
CA GLY A 404 3.27 36.60 -5.70
C GLY A 404 2.13 35.95 -6.50
N PHE A 405 1.85 34.66 -6.29
CA PHE A 405 0.67 34.02 -6.87
C PHE A 405 -0.61 34.42 -6.12
N LYS A 406 -1.74 34.53 -6.84
CA LYS A 406 -3.05 34.44 -6.20
C LYS A 406 -3.42 32.97 -6.07
N VAL A 407 -3.93 32.55 -4.93
CA VAL A 407 -4.20 31.13 -4.63
C VAL A 407 -5.66 30.95 -4.23
N ASP A 408 -6.31 29.96 -4.84
CA ASP A 408 -7.63 29.44 -4.47
C ASP A 408 -7.47 27.99 -3.98
N THR A 409 -7.69 27.72 -2.69
CA THR A 409 -7.55 26.35 -2.15
C THR A 409 -8.92 25.68 -2.06
N GLN A 410 -9.07 24.58 -2.80
CA GLN A 410 -10.31 23.83 -2.91
C GLN A 410 -10.17 22.51 -2.14
N VAL A 411 -10.91 22.41 -1.04
CA VAL A 411 -10.94 21.21 -0.18
C VAL A 411 -12.18 20.39 -0.50
N VAL A 412 -11.99 19.13 -0.90
CA VAL A 412 -13.06 18.19 -1.24
C VAL A 412 -12.81 16.81 -0.61
N ASP A 413 -13.81 15.94 -0.57
CA ASP A 413 -13.59 14.52 -0.23
C ASP A 413 -12.74 13.82 -1.32
N TRP A 414 -12.12 12.68 -0.99
CA TRP A 414 -11.18 12.01 -1.91
C TRP A 414 -11.87 11.49 -3.18
N SER A 415 -13.13 11.07 -3.09
CA SER A 415 -13.86 10.59 -4.27
C SER A 415 -14.13 11.73 -5.26
N THR A 416 -14.53 12.89 -4.75
CA THR A 416 -14.66 14.12 -5.54
C THR A 416 -13.30 14.56 -6.12
N LEU A 417 -12.20 14.44 -5.37
CA LEU A 417 -10.86 14.74 -5.89
C LEU A 417 -10.50 13.82 -7.07
N ILE A 418 -10.69 12.50 -6.92
CA ILE A 418 -10.44 11.52 -7.98
C ILE A 418 -11.25 11.83 -9.23
N GLN A 419 -12.50 12.30 -9.08
CA GLN A 419 -13.34 12.71 -10.21
C GLN A 419 -12.81 13.99 -10.86
N ARG A 420 -12.64 15.06 -10.07
CA ARG A 420 -12.27 16.41 -10.56
C ARG A 420 -10.89 16.46 -11.20
N ARG A 421 -9.93 15.64 -10.73
CA ARG A 421 -8.57 15.65 -11.31
C ARG A 421 -8.53 15.28 -12.80
N ASN A 422 -9.56 14.63 -13.33
CA ASN A 422 -9.65 14.28 -14.76
C ASN A 422 -10.11 15.43 -15.66
N ASP A 423 -10.60 16.54 -15.09
CA ASP A 423 -11.01 17.72 -15.84
C ASP A 423 -9.98 18.86 -15.66
N PRO A 424 -9.25 19.26 -16.72
CA PRO A 424 -8.24 20.30 -16.64
C PRO A 424 -8.79 21.70 -16.31
N ALA A 425 -10.10 21.94 -16.40
CA ALA A 425 -10.68 23.25 -16.09
C ALA A 425 -10.85 23.50 -14.57
N LEU A 426 -10.81 22.44 -13.76
CA LEU A 426 -11.20 22.48 -12.36
C LEU A 426 -10.05 22.77 -11.39
N TRP A 427 -8.79 22.59 -11.78
CA TRP A 427 -7.64 22.67 -10.88
C TRP A 427 -6.35 23.05 -11.64
N ASP A 428 -5.38 23.62 -10.93
CA ASP A 428 -4.05 23.94 -11.46
C ASP A 428 -2.96 23.12 -10.78
N ILE A 429 -3.09 22.88 -9.48
CA ILE A 429 -2.27 21.95 -8.69
C ILE A 429 -3.19 21.01 -7.94
N TYR A 430 -2.88 19.72 -7.89
CA TYR A 430 -3.45 18.83 -6.89
C TYR A 430 -2.38 18.03 -6.16
N ILE A 431 -2.69 17.66 -4.92
CA ILE A 431 -1.80 16.88 -4.06
C ILE A 431 -2.29 15.44 -3.98
N THR A 432 -1.34 14.51 -4.06
CA THR A 432 -1.58 13.08 -3.94
C THR A 432 -0.30 12.41 -3.45
N HIS A 433 -0.30 11.09 -3.33
CA HIS A 433 0.87 10.30 -3.01
C HIS A 433 0.91 9.02 -3.86
N SER A 434 2.04 8.34 -3.79
CA SER A 434 2.23 6.98 -4.28
C SER A 434 3.06 6.20 -3.27
N ALA A 435 2.86 4.89 -3.20
CA ALA A 435 3.86 3.99 -2.64
C ALA A 435 5.17 4.08 -3.43
N VAL A 436 6.30 3.76 -2.80
CA VAL A 436 7.56 3.48 -3.51
C VAL A 436 7.41 2.11 -4.14
N LEU A 437 7.26 2.07 -5.46
CA LEU A 437 7.04 0.84 -6.20
C LEU A 437 8.37 0.34 -6.77
N PRO A 438 8.58 -0.96 -6.91
CA PRO A 438 9.89 -1.52 -7.29
C PRO A 438 10.20 -1.46 -8.77
N GLU A 439 9.30 -0.89 -9.56
CA GLU A 439 9.43 -0.77 -10.99
C GLU A 439 8.88 0.63 -11.35
N PRO A 440 9.73 1.55 -11.89
CA PRO A 440 9.34 2.92 -12.22
C PRO A 440 8.06 3.06 -13.02
N THR A 441 7.80 2.14 -13.94
CA THR A 441 6.58 2.12 -14.76
C THR A 441 5.32 1.70 -14.00
N LEU A 442 5.48 1.10 -12.81
CA LEU A 442 4.39 0.89 -11.87
C LEU A 442 4.04 2.12 -11.06
N THR A 443 4.88 3.16 -11.00
CA THR A 443 4.44 4.43 -10.40
C THR A 443 3.12 4.85 -11.09
N PRO A 444 2.06 5.27 -10.35
CA PRO A 444 0.73 5.60 -10.91
C PRO A 444 0.82 6.63 -12.06
N PRO A 445 -0.26 6.98 -12.76
CA PRO A 445 -0.20 7.28 -14.19
C PRO A 445 0.68 8.46 -14.62
N GLN A 446 1.37 9.23 -13.76
CA GLN A 446 2.11 10.45 -14.10
C GLN A 446 3.07 10.31 -15.31
N LEU A 447 3.69 9.13 -15.48
CA LEU A 447 4.53 8.84 -16.64
C LEU A 447 3.73 8.31 -17.85
N GLY A 448 2.57 7.72 -17.62
CA GLY A 448 1.65 7.25 -18.65
C GLY A 448 0.93 8.35 -19.41
N GLU A 449 0.43 7.98 -20.59
CA GLU A 449 -0.40 8.85 -21.43
C GLU A 449 -1.79 9.06 -20.78
N GLY A 450 -2.33 10.29 -20.89
CA GLY A 450 -3.68 10.62 -20.38
C GLY A 450 -3.78 10.84 -18.87
N ALA A 451 -2.68 10.73 -18.14
CA ALA A 451 -2.62 11.01 -16.71
C ALA A 451 -2.98 12.47 -16.41
N PRO A 452 -3.73 12.74 -15.32
CA PRO A 452 -3.93 14.10 -14.82
C PRO A 452 -2.59 14.84 -14.66
N GLY A 453 -2.55 16.09 -15.07
CA GLY A 453 -1.31 16.86 -15.27
C GLY A 453 -0.95 16.97 -16.74
N TRP A 454 -1.27 15.93 -17.54
CA TRP A 454 -1.15 15.88 -19.00
C TRP A 454 0.25 16.24 -19.52
N TRP A 455 1.28 15.95 -18.74
CA TRP A 455 2.65 16.16 -19.16
C TRP A 455 3.03 15.16 -20.26
N SER A 456 3.18 15.66 -21.49
CA SER A 456 3.74 14.95 -22.64
C SER A 456 4.84 15.80 -23.27
N SER A 457 5.94 15.15 -23.65
CA SER A 457 7.01 15.76 -24.41
C SER A 457 7.76 14.66 -25.18
N PRO A 458 8.36 14.98 -26.34
CA PRO A 458 9.16 14.00 -27.08
C PRO A 458 10.30 13.39 -26.26
N ALA A 459 10.93 14.19 -25.38
CA ALA A 459 11.99 13.72 -24.50
C ALA A 459 11.50 12.69 -23.46
N LYS A 460 10.33 12.93 -22.85
CA LYS A 460 9.68 11.98 -21.94
C LYS A 460 9.35 10.67 -22.67
N GLU A 461 8.74 10.76 -23.84
CA GLU A 461 8.33 9.59 -24.63
C GLU A 461 9.53 8.76 -25.08
N ALA A 462 10.60 9.41 -25.55
CA ALA A 462 11.83 8.72 -25.92
C ALA A 462 12.47 8.01 -24.72
N ALA A 463 12.59 8.69 -23.57
CA ALA A 463 13.19 8.11 -22.37
C ALA A 463 12.38 6.91 -21.84
N LEU A 464 11.05 7.02 -21.77
CA LEU A 464 10.19 5.92 -21.32
C LEU A 464 10.17 4.76 -22.32
N SER A 465 10.20 5.05 -23.63
CA SER A 465 10.26 3.99 -24.64
C SER A 465 11.55 3.19 -24.57
N ALA A 466 12.69 3.86 -24.36
CA ALA A 466 13.98 3.20 -24.14
C ALA A 466 13.97 2.37 -22.85
N PHE A 467 13.57 2.99 -21.73
CA PHE A 467 13.50 2.32 -20.43
C PHE A 467 12.61 1.07 -20.42
N ASN A 468 11.51 1.09 -21.16
CA ASN A 468 10.57 -0.03 -21.20
C ASN A 468 11.01 -1.19 -22.11
N ALA A 469 11.92 -0.93 -23.05
CA ALA A 469 12.34 -1.89 -24.08
C ALA A 469 13.64 -2.64 -23.72
N GLU A 470 14.47 -2.06 -22.84
CA GLU A 470 15.60 -2.71 -22.18
C GLU A 470 15.13 -3.75 -21.17
#